data_AF-A0A1Y5FJV5-F1
#
_entry.id   AF-A0A1Y5FJV5-F1
#
_cell.length_a   1.000
_cell.length_b   1.000
_cell.length_c   1.000
_cell.angle_alpha   90.00
_cell.angle_beta   90.00
_cell.angle_gamma   90.00
#
_symmetry.space_group_name_H-M   'P 1'
#
loop_
_entity.id
_entity.type
_entity.pdbx_description
1 polymer ?
#
loop_
_entity_poly.entity_id
_entity_poly.type
_entity_poly.pdbx_seq_one_letter_code
_entity_poly.pdbx_strand_id
1 'polypeptide(L)'
;ASCIKTMKTIDLLSCPESTLTAELKRMKSKELERHSRKLLLKLGLKDYEGVMGKVIKAIAKLDAETSDRFVALQTLIYSLLPEGDENKIERAKVVERLTIVMMLLVAKKFHKIHSDRD
;
A
#
# COMPACT_ATOMS: atom_id res chain seq x y z
N ALA A 1 23.31 -8.24 -17.67
CA ALA A 1 21.99 -8.71 -18.14
C ALA A 1 20.90 -8.00 -17.35
N SER A 2 20.30 -6.96 -17.93
CA SER A 2 19.16 -6.25 -17.34
C SER A 2 17.89 -6.98 -17.76
N CYS A 3 17.43 -7.90 -16.91
CA CYS A 3 16.06 -8.38 -16.98
C CYS A 3 15.26 -7.58 -15.97
N ILE A 4 14.62 -6.49 -16.40
CA ILE A 4 13.49 -5.91 -15.66
C ILE A 4 12.35 -6.92 -15.76
N LYS A 5 12.42 -7.98 -14.95
CA LYS A 5 11.26 -8.81 -14.67
C LYS A 5 10.43 -7.98 -13.69
N THR A 6 9.41 -7.31 -14.22
CA THR A 6 8.43 -6.56 -13.41
C THR A 6 8.03 -7.41 -12.21
N MET A 7 8.25 -6.89 -11.01
CA MET A 7 7.97 -7.59 -9.76
C MET A 7 6.51 -8.03 -9.75
N LYS A 8 6.25 -9.30 -9.44
CA LYS A 8 4.89 -9.81 -9.26
C LYS A 8 4.39 -9.46 -7.86
N THR A 9 3.08 -9.39 -7.66
CA THR A 9 2.50 -9.12 -6.33
C THR A 9 2.91 -10.16 -5.30
N ILE A 10 3.07 -11.43 -5.71
CA ILE A 10 3.54 -12.49 -4.82
C ILE A 10 4.97 -12.23 -4.33
N ASP A 11 5.81 -11.63 -5.17
CA ASP A 11 7.19 -11.30 -4.81
C ASP A 11 7.22 -10.23 -3.71
N LEU A 12 6.23 -9.32 -3.64
CA LEU A 12 6.12 -8.34 -2.54
C LEU A 12 5.95 -9.03 -1.18
N LEU A 13 5.32 -10.19 -1.16
CA LEU A 13 5.05 -10.95 0.05
C LEU A 13 6.24 -11.82 0.47
N SER A 14 7.19 -12.11 -0.42
CA SER A 14 8.38 -12.94 -0.12
C SER A 14 9.68 -12.16 -0.08
N CYS A 15 9.70 -10.93 -0.60
CA CYS A 15 10.88 -10.08 -0.66
C CYS A 15 11.33 -9.58 0.73
N PRO A 16 12.65 -9.60 1.04
CA PRO A 16 13.21 -8.93 2.21
C PRO A 16 12.91 -7.44 2.22
N GLU A 17 12.73 -6.86 3.41
CA GLU A 17 12.29 -5.47 3.57
C GLU A 17 13.28 -4.43 2.99
N SER A 18 14.58 -4.68 3.13
CA SER A 18 15.65 -3.85 2.58
C SER A 18 15.58 -3.74 1.05
N THR A 19 15.24 -4.83 0.37
CA THR A 19 15.06 -4.87 -1.08
C THR A 19 13.71 -4.30 -1.49
N LEU A 20 12.65 -4.64 -0.74
CA LEU A 20 11.28 -4.22 -1.04
C LEU A 20 11.16 -2.69 -1.10
N THR A 21 11.70 -1.98 -0.13
CA THR A 21 11.61 -0.52 -0.07
C THR A 21 12.29 0.14 -1.27
N ALA A 22 13.43 -0.38 -1.70
CA ALA A 22 14.16 0.11 -2.86
C ALA A 22 13.38 -0.12 -4.16
N GLU A 23 12.80 -1.30 -4.34
CA GLU A 23 11.97 -1.61 -5.51
C GLU A 23 10.69 -0.77 -5.57
N LEU A 24 9.95 -0.69 -4.46
CA LEU A 24 8.69 0.06 -4.40
C LEU A 24 8.88 1.55 -4.72
N LYS A 25 9.99 2.17 -4.28
CA LYS A 25 10.29 3.57 -4.59
C LYS A 25 10.50 3.81 -6.10
N ARG A 26 11.11 2.85 -6.81
CA ARG A 26 11.35 2.90 -8.26
C ARG A 26 10.09 2.68 -9.10
N MET A 27 9.08 1.99 -8.56
CA MET A 27 7.84 1.71 -9.29
C MET A 27 7.07 2.98 -9.66
N LYS A 28 6.44 2.95 -10.83
CA LYS A 28 5.51 3.98 -11.29
C LYS A 28 4.17 3.85 -10.55
N SER A 29 3.42 4.94 -10.41
CA SER A 29 2.14 4.93 -9.69
C SER A 29 1.14 3.89 -10.22
N LYS A 30 1.10 3.68 -11.55
CA LYS A 30 0.25 2.65 -12.17
C LYS A 30 0.60 1.22 -11.71
N GLU A 31 1.88 0.96 -11.44
CA GLU A 31 2.33 -0.34 -10.98
C GLU A 31 1.98 -0.56 -9.50
N LEU A 32 2.22 0.44 -8.66
CA LEU A 32 1.81 0.44 -7.25
C LEU A 32 0.29 0.28 -7.10
N GLU A 33 -0.49 0.93 -7.97
CA GLU A 33 -1.94 0.77 -8.06
C GLU A 33 -2.35 -0.66 -8.41
N ARG A 34 -1.71 -1.27 -9.42
CA ARG A 34 -1.95 -2.68 -9.77
C ARG A 34 -1.65 -3.61 -8.60
N HIS A 35 -0.58 -3.37 -7.84
CA HIS A 35 -0.23 -4.18 -6.68
C HIS A 35 -1.24 -4.02 -5.54
N SER A 36 -1.62 -2.78 -5.20
CA SER A 36 -2.62 -2.51 -4.16
C SER A 36 -3.98 -3.13 -4.49
N ARG A 37 -4.46 -3.05 -5.75
CA ARG A 37 -5.68 -3.76 -6.20
C ARG A 37 -5.59 -5.27 -5.95
N LYS A 38 -4.47 -5.91 -6.31
CA LYS A 38 -4.28 -7.36 -6.12
C LYS A 38 -4.19 -7.75 -4.64
N LEU A 39 -3.53 -6.95 -3.81
CA LEU A 39 -3.43 -7.20 -2.37
C LEU A 39 -4.79 -7.05 -1.68
N LEU A 40 -5.59 -6.04 -2.06
CA LEU A 40 -6.96 -5.90 -1.56
C LEU A 40 -7.85 -7.07 -1.93
N LEU A 41 -7.77 -7.54 -3.18
CA LEU A 41 -8.51 -8.73 -3.62
C LEU A 41 -8.14 -9.96 -2.79
N LYS A 42 -6.85 -10.12 -2.45
CA LYS A 42 -6.37 -11.20 -1.57
C LYS A 42 -6.94 -11.10 -0.15
N LEU A 43 -7.28 -9.89 0.29
CA LEU A 43 -7.93 -9.63 1.59
C LEU A 43 -9.47 -9.63 1.51
N GLY A 44 -10.06 -10.04 0.38
CA GLY A 44 -11.51 -10.06 0.18
C GLY A 44 -12.14 -8.71 -0.17
N LEU A 45 -11.33 -7.66 -0.39
CA LEU A 45 -11.79 -6.32 -0.73
C LEU A 45 -11.76 -6.07 -2.23
N LYS A 46 -12.93 -5.81 -2.81
CA LYS A 46 -13.11 -5.53 -4.25
C LYS A 46 -13.22 -4.04 -4.58
N ASP A 47 -13.67 -3.23 -3.63
CA ASP A 47 -13.86 -1.79 -3.81
C ASP A 47 -12.55 -1.01 -3.58
N TYR A 48 -11.70 -1.00 -4.61
CA TYR A 48 -10.43 -0.28 -4.56
C TYR A 48 -10.64 1.24 -4.37
N GLU A 49 -11.57 1.85 -5.10
CA GLU A 49 -11.75 3.30 -5.09
C GLU A 49 -12.28 3.79 -3.74
N GLY A 50 -13.25 3.09 -3.16
CA GLY A 50 -13.76 3.41 -1.82
C GLY A 50 -12.69 3.25 -0.74
N VAL A 51 -11.88 2.19 -0.80
CA VAL A 51 -10.76 1.99 0.12
C VAL A 51 -9.73 3.12 -0.02
N MET A 52 -9.30 3.43 -1.25
CA MET A 52 -8.32 4.51 -1.48
C MET A 52 -8.85 5.88 -1.05
N GLY A 53 -10.14 6.15 -1.23
CA GLY A 53 -10.78 7.38 -0.74
C GLY A 53 -10.67 7.50 0.79
N LYS A 54 -10.88 6.41 1.53
CA LYS A 54 -10.69 6.38 2.98
C LYS A 54 -9.23 6.56 3.38
N VAL A 55 -8.31 5.90 2.67
CA VAL A 55 -6.86 5.99 2.90
C VAL A 55 -6.32 7.40 2.69
N ILE A 56 -6.69 8.06 1.58
CA ILE A 56 -6.27 9.44 1.30
C ILE A 56 -6.77 10.39 2.39
N LYS A 57 -8.05 10.26 2.79
CA LYS A 57 -8.63 11.08 3.87
C LYS A 57 -7.94 10.82 5.21
N ALA A 58 -7.57 9.58 5.50
CA ALA A 58 -6.84 9.26 6.71
C ALA A 58 -5.45 9.88 6.70
N ILE A 59 -4.68 9.68 5.63
CA ILE A 59 -3.33 10.24 5.49
C ILE A 59 -3.33 11.77 5.57
N ALA A 60 -4.32 12.44 4.97
CA ALA A 60 -4.44 13.90 5.04
C ALA A 60 -4.72 14.43 6.46
N LYS A 61 -5.23 13.59 7.36
CA LYS A 61 -5.49 13.93 8.77
C LYS A 61 -4.35 13.53 9.70
N LEU A 62 -3.37 12.78 9.21
CA LEU A 62 -2.22 12.37 10.01
C LEU A 62 -1.23 13.53 10.10
N ASP A 63 -1.15 14.14 11.28
CA ASP A 63 -0.22 15.25 11.54
C ASP A 63 1.24 14.80 11.40
N ALA A 64 2.15 15.72 11.04
CA ALA A 64 3.60 15.48 10.91
C ALA A 64 4.20 14.93 12.20
N GLU A 65 3.65 15.35 13.33
CA GLU A 65 4.02 14.96 14.70
C GLU A 65 3.50 13.58 15.10
N THR A 66 2.59 12.97 14.32
CA THR A 66 2.05 11.65 14.67
C THR A 66 3.14 10.61 14.46
N SER A 67 3.74 10.13 15.56
CA SER A 67 4.79 9.10 15.52
C SER A 67 4.30 7.79 14.90
N ASP A 68 2.97 7.57 14.83
CA ASP A 68 2.39 6.28 14.51
C ASP A 68 1.49 6.22 13.27
N ARG A 69 1.85 7.00 12.24
CA ARG A 69 1.13 7.07 10.95
C ARG A 69 0.93 5.70 10.29
N PHE A 70 1.93 4.84 10.43
CA PHE A 70 1.91 3.52 9.85
C PHE A 70 0.88 2.62 10.53
N VAL A 71 0.87 2.55 11.87
CA VAL A 71 -0.11 1.75 12.61
C VAL A 71 -1.51 2.31 12.46
N ALA A 72 -1.67 3.64 12.43
CA ALA A 72 -2.97 4.26 12.17
C ALA A 72 -3.56 3.80 10.83
N LEU A 73 -2.74 3.75 9.78
CA LEU A 73 -3.18 3.27 8.47
C LEU A 73 -3.41 1.75 8.46
N GLN A 74 -2.57 0.95 9.11
CA GLN A 74 -2.80 -0.49 9.26
C GLN A 74 -4.12 -0.77 9.97
N THR A 75 -4.39 -0.06 11.06
CA THR A 75 -5.64 -0.17 11.84
C THR A 75 -6.85 0.14 10.97
N LEU A 76 -6.78 1.21 10.17
CA LEU A 76 -7.81 1.52 9.19
C LEU A 76 -8.00 0.35 8.21
N ILE A 77 -6.94 -0.16 7.60
CA ILE A 77 -7.05 -1.27 6.63
C ILE A 77 -7.70 -2.49 7.28
N TYR A 78 -7.28 -2.87 8.51
CA TYR A 78 -7.89 -3.96 9.25
C TYR A 78 -9.40 -3.77 9.48
N SER A 79 -9.83 -2.57 9.87
CA SER A 79 -11.25 -2.25 10.08
C SER A 79 -12.11 -2.34 8.82
N LEU A 80 -11.50 -2.33 7.63
CA LEU A 80 -12.21 -2.45 6.37
C LEU A 80 -12.35 -3.90 5.93
N LEU A 81 -11.54 -4.80 6.47
CA LEU A 81 -11.51 -6.18 6.02
C LEU A 81 -12.77 -6.92 6.47
N PRO A 82 -13.30 -7.85 5.65
CA PRO A 82 -14.36 -8.73 6.09
C PRO A 82 -13.94 -9.55 7.31
N GLU A 83 -14.91 -9.88 8.14
CA GLU A 83 -14.75 -10.86 9.22
C GLU A 83 -14.47 -12.23 8.60
N GLY A 84 -13.45 -12.92 9.11
CA GLY A 84 -13.00 -14.19 8.54
C GLY A 84 -11.79 -14.74 9.28
N ASP A 85 -11.78 -16.06 9.46
CA ASP A 85 -10.82 -16.82 10.27
C ASP A 85 -9.61 -17.32 9.47
N GLU A 86 -9.36 -16.76 8.28
CA GLU A 86 -8.22 -17.16 7.48
C GLU A 86 -6.90 -16.70 8.11
N ASN A 87 -5.91 -17.60 8.05
CA ASN A 87 -4.53 -17.50 8.52
C ASN A 87 -4.10 -16.08 8.94
N LYS A 88 -4.23 -15.78 10.25
CA LYS A 88 -3.95 -14.46 10.85
C LYS A 88 -2.55 -13.94 10.52
N ILE A 89 -1.56 -14.82 10.43
CA ILE A 89 -0.16 -14.47 10.13
C ILE A 89 -0.04 -14.01 8.67
N GLU A 90 -0.61 -14.78 7.74
CA GLU A 90 -0.61 -14.41 6.33
C GLU A 90 -1.37 -13.12 6.08
N ARG A 91 -2.55 -12.97 6.71
CA ARG A 91 -3.36 -11.75 6.66
C ARG A 91 -2.56 -10.54 7.13
N ALA A 92 -1.87 -10.65 8.27
CA ALA A 92 -1.06 -9.57 8.81
C ALA A 92 0.05 -9.14 7.85
N LYS A 93 0.75 -10.12 7.26
CA LYS A 93 1.79 -9.86 6.26
C LYS A 93 1.25 -9.14 5.02
N VAL A 94 0.06 -9.52 4.54
CA VAL A 94 -0.57 -8.87 3.38
C VAL A 94 -0.99 -7.44 3.72
N VAL A 95 -1.54 -7.20 4.92
CA VAL A 95 -1.91 -5.84 5.38
C VAL A 95 -0.70 -4.94 5.53
N GLU A 96 0.40 -5.44 6.10
CA GLU A 96 1.64 -4.71 6.24
C GLU A 96 2.16 -4.24 4.88
N ARG A 97 2.25 -5.16 3.91
CA ARG A 97 2.71 -4.87 2.55
C ARG A 97 1.77 -3.90 1.83
N LEU A 98 0.47 -4.07 2.00
CA LEU A 98 -0.53 -3.16 1.43
C LEU A 98 -0.37 -1.73 1.97
N THR A 99 -0.13 -1.60 3.28
CA THR A 99 0.06 -0.30 3.96
C THR A 99 1.22 0.46 3.34
N ILE A 100 2.38 -0.18 3.18
CA ILE A 100 3.57 0.43 2.56
C ILE A 100 3.26 0.91 1.13
N VAL A 101 2.63 0.04 0.32
CA VAL A 101 2.27 0.37 -1.08
C VAL A 101 1.31 1.55 -1.14
N MET A 102 0.31 1.60 -0.26
CA MET A 102 -0.68 2.68 -0.21
C MET A 102 -0.08 4.01 0.24
N MET A 103 0.78 4.02 1.28
CA MET A 103 1.48 5.24 1.71
C MET A 103 2.34 5.82 0.57
N LEU A 104 3.11 4.97 -0.12
CA LEU A 104 3.94 5.40 -1.25
C LEU A 104 3.10 5.90 -2.42
N LEU A 105 2.00 5.23 -2.73
CA LEU A 105 1.10 5.64 -3.81
C LEU A 105 0.50 7.02 -3.52
N VAL A 106 0.05 7.25 -2.29
CA VAL A 106 -0.51 8.53 -1.86
C VAL A 106 0.56 9.64 -1.87
N ALA A 107 1.75 9.37 -1.32
CA ALA A 107 2.87 10.32 -1.37
C ALA A 107 3.22 10.73 -2.82
N LYS A 108 3.27 9.77 -3.75
CA LYS A 108 3.51 10.06 -5.18
C LYS A 108 2.38 10.88 -5.81
N LYS A 109 1.11 10.61 -5.46
CA LYS A 109 -0.03 11.40 -5.95
C LYS A 109 0.03 12.84 -5.43
N PHE A 110 0.32 13.05 -4.14
CA PHE A 110 0.48 14.39 -3.57
C PHE A 110 1.67 15.13 -4.19
N HIS A 111 2.84 14.48 -4.30
CA HIS A 111 4.01 15.11 -4.90
C HIS A 111 3.73 15.55 -6.34
N LYS A 112 3.08 14.71 -7.15
CA LYS A 112 2.68 15.07 -8.52
C LYS A 112 1.78 16.31 -8.57
N ILE A 113 0.78 16.41 -7.69
CA ILE A 113 -0.12 17.57 -7.64
C ILE A 113 0.63 18.87 -7.32
N HIS A 114 1.68 18.79 -6.50
CA HIS A 114 2.47 19.96 -6.11
C HIS A 114 3.56 20.28 -7.14
N SER A 115 4.17 19.28 -7.79
CA SER A 115 5.17 19.48 -8.83
C SER A 115 4.59 19.92 -10.17
N ASP A 116 3.33 19.57 -10.47
CA ASP A 116 2.64 20.04 -11.69
C ASP A 116 2.18 21.52 -11.56
N ARG A 117 2.46 22.18 -10.42
CA ARG A 117 2.12 23.60 -10.15
C ARG A 117 3.31 24.56 -10.19
N ASP A 118 4.53 24.04 -10.37
CA ASP A 118 5.77 24.80 -10.59
C ASP A 118 6.25 24.63 -12.04
#